data_AF-A0A2D9EWZ4-F1
#
_entry.id   AF-A0A2D9EWZ4-F1
#
_cell.length_a   1.000
_cell.length_b   1.000
_cell.length_c   1.000
_cell.angle_alpha   90.00
_cell.angle_beta   90.00
_cell.angle_gamma   90.00
#
_symmetry.space_group_name_H-M   'P 1'
#
loop_
_entity.id
_entity.type
_entity.pdbx_description
1 polymer ?
#
loop_
_entity_poly.entity_id
_entity_poly.type
_entity_poly.pdbx_seq_one_letter_code
_entity_poly.pdbx_strand_id
1 'polypeptide(L)'
;MRFLSILARIGTVGFILVLLRETMRHPMWEGPLWGGSENPPTTFDLADALFNEWAVATLVLGALLSMAMIGSSYLVRDERLVNLVWDMGGDDQ
;
A
#
# COMPACT_ATOMS: atom_id res chain seq x y z
N MET A 1 -30.35 19.06 12.60
CA MET A 1 -28.92 18.91 12.24
C MET A 1 -28.12 18.07 13.22
N ARG A 2 -28.03 18.42 14.51
CA ARG A 2 -27.24 17.65 15.51
C ARG A 2 -27.65 16.17 15.65
N PHE A 3 -28.96 15.88 15.70
CA PHE A 3 -29.45 14.51 15.80
C PHE A 3 -29.00 13.62 14.63
N LEU A 4 -29.14 14.13 13.40
CA LEU A 4 -28.71 13.43 12.19
C LEU A 4 -27.19 13.19 12.18
N SER A 5 -26.39 14.14 12.69
CA SER A 5 -24.94 13.97 12.81
C SER A 5 -24.53 12.92 13.86
N ILE A 6 -25.27 12.82 14.97
CA ILE A 6 -25.02 11.81 16.00
C ILE A 6 -25.38 10.42 15.47
N LEU A 7 -26.53 10.31 14.79
CA LEU A 7 -26.98 9.07 14.17
C LEU A 7 -26.00 8.59 13.11
N ALA A 8 -25.51 9.49 12.25
CA ALA A 8 -24.50 9.16 11.24
C ALA A 8 -23.20 8.65 11.89
N ARG A 9 -22.70 9.31 12.93
CA ARG A 9 -21.48 8.87 13.64
C ARG A 9 -21.63 7.49 14.28
N ILE A 10 -22.75 7.24 14.95
CA ILE A 10 -23.05 5.92 15.52
C ILE A 10 -23.15 4.87 14.41
N GLY A 11 -23.81 5.22 13.30
CA GLY A 11 -23.91 4.36 12.12
C GLY A 11 -22.55 4.02 11.51
N THR A 12 -21.64 4.99 11.37
CA THR A 12 -20.28 4.76 10.86
C THR A 12 -19.50 3.84 11.79
N VAL A 13 -19.56 4.07 13.11
CA VAL A 13 -18.88 3.21 14.09
C VAL A 13 -19.45 1.79 14.03
N GLY A 14 -20.78 1.64 13.97
CA GLY A 14 -21.43 0.34 13.83
C GLY A 14 -21.02 -0.37 12.53
N PHE A 15 -20.96 0.35 11.42
CA PHE A 15 -20.54 -0.18 10.13
C PHE A 15 -19.08 -0.66 10.15
N ILE A 16 -18.16 0.12 10.74
CA ILE A 16 -16.76 -0.29 10.94
C ILE A 16 -16.68 -1.58 11.76
N LEU A 17 -17.45 -1.69 12.84
CA LEU A 17 -17.47 -2.90 13.66
C LEU A 17 -17.99 -4.12 12.91
N VAL A 18 -18.99 -3.94 12.04
CA VAL A 18 -19.49 -5.01 11.16
C VAL A 18 -18.43 -5.45 10.16
N LEU A 19 -17.77 -4.50 9.49
CA LEU A 19 -16.69 -4.81 8.56
C LEU A 19 -15.53 -5.54 9.26
N LEU A 20 -15.13 -5.06 10.44
CA LEU A 20 -14.07 -5.67 11.23
C LEU A 20 -14.45 -7.09 11.66
N ARG A 21 -15.69 -7.31 12.09
CA ARG A 21 -16.19 -8.64 12.42
C ARG A 21 -16.16 -9.58 11.22
N GLU A 22 -16.63 -9.14 10.06
CA GLU A 22 -16.66 -10.01 8.87
C GLU A 22 -15.24 -10.31 8.36
N THR A 23 -14.35 -9.32 8.44
CA THR A 23 -12.93 -9.51 8.11
C THR A 23 -12.30 -10.53 9.04
N MET A 24 -12.55 -10.43 10.36
CA MET A 24 -12.02 -11.37 11.36
C MET A 24 -12.62 -12.77 11.28
N ARG A 25 -13.85 -12.90 10.76
CA ARG A 25 -14.53 -14.19 10.58
C ARG A 25 -14.15 -14.89 9.27
N HIS A 26 -13.30 -14.27 8.45
CA HIS A 26 -12.91 -14.87 7.19
C HIS A 26 -12.12 -16.17 7.45
N PRO A 27 -12.46 -17.31 6.81
CA PRO A 27 -11.82 -18.61 7.03
C PRO A 27 -10.29 -18.62 6.86
N MET A 28 -9.73 -17.61 6.17
CA MET A 28 -8.28 -17.39 6.06
C MET A 28 -7.57 -17.25 7.42
N TRP A 29 -8.27 -16.81 8.46
CA TRP A 29 -7.72 -16.58 9.80
C TRP A 29 -7.87 -17.78 10.74
N GLU A 30 -8.80 -18.69 10.45
CA GLU A 30 -9.07 -19.88 11.28
C GLU A 30 -8.19 -21.08 10.90
N GLY A 31 -7.59 -21.06 9.71
CA GLY A 31 -6.57 -22.01 9.28
C GLY A 31 -5.15 -21.50 9.55
N PRO A 32 -4.12 -22.37 9.46
CA PRO A 32 -2.75 -21.87 9.36
C PRO A 32 -2.70 -20.89 8.20
N LEU A 33 -2.04 -19.75 8.39
CA LEU A 33 -1.86 -18.68 7.40
C LEU A 33 -1.79 -19.34 6.01
N TRP A 34 -2.80 -19.11 5.16
CA TRP A 34 -2.95 -19.75 3.83
C TRP A 34 -3.49 -21.19 3.78
N GLY A 35 -4.53 -21.54 4.55
CA GLY A 35 -5.22 -22.83 4.42
C GLY A 35 -4.34 -24.04 4.76
N GLY A 36 -3.50 -23.89 5.78
CA GLY A 36 -2.28 -24.67 5.86
C GLY A 36 -2.38 -26.17 6.11
N SER A 37 -1.37 -26.83 5.54
CA SER A 37 -0.73 -27.97 6.16
C SER A 37 -0.04 -27.56 7.48
N GLU A 38 0.27 -28.53 8.33
CA GLU A 38 0.99 -28.35 9.61
C GLU A 38 2.38 -27.71 9.47
N ASN A 39 2.85 -27.49 8.23
CA ASN A 39 4.14 -26.88 7.93
C ASN A 39 3.96 -25.42 7.47
N PRO A 40 4.67 -24.46 8.09
CA PRO A 40 4.70 -23.10 7.60
C PRO A 40 5.28 -23.06 6.18
N PRO A 41 4.77 -22.20 5.29
CA PRO A 41 5.31 -22.06 3.94
C PRO A 41 6.80 -21.70 4.02
N THR A 42 7.60 -22.43 3.26
CA THR A 42 9.03 -22.25 3.21
C THR A 42 9.39 -21.09 2.27
N THR A 43 10.63 -20.59 2.36
CA THR A 43 11.14 -19.61 1.38
C THR A 43 11.10 -20.16 -0.05
N PHE A 44 11.19 -21.48 -0.20
CA PHE A 44 11.04 -22.13 -1.50
C PHE A 44 9.63 -22.01 -2.04
N ASP A 45 8.61 -22.27 -1.22
CA ASP A 45 7.20 -22.15 -1.62
C ASP A 45 6.85 -20.70 -1.98
N LEU A 46 7.42 -19.72 -1.28
CA LEU A 46 7.28 -18.31 -1.64
C LEU A 46 7.94 -18.01 -2.99
N ALA A 47 9.14 -18.53 -3.25
CA ALA A 47 9.83 -18.32 -4.52
C ALA A 47 9.05 -18.95 -5.68
N ASP A 48 8.53 -20.16 -5.49
CA ASP A 48 7.70 -20.85 -6.48
C ASP A 48 6.42 -20.04 -6.78
N ALA A 49 5.71 -19.59 -5.74
CA ALA A 49 4.54 -18.74 -5.91
C ALA A 49 4.87 -17.41 -6.64
N LEU A 50 5.98 -16.74 -6.31
CA LEU A 50 6.34 -15.46 -6.92
C LEU A 50 6.81 -15.57 -8.38
N PHE A 51 7.54 -16.63 -8.72
CA PHE A 51 8.19 -16.78 -10.03
C PHE A 51 7.43 -17.68 -11.00
N ASN A 52 6.52 -18.54 -10.53
CA ASN A 52 5.69 -19.37 -11.39
C ASN A 52 4.23 -18.90 -11.36
N GLU A 53 3.54 -19.03 -10.22
CA GLU A 53 2.08 -18.78 -10.15
C GLU A 53 1.71 -17.31 -10.36
N TRP A 54 2.44 -16.39 -9.71
CA TRP A 54 2.19 -14.95 -9.71
C TRP A 54 3.20 -14.16 -10.54
N ALA A 55 3.95 -14.83 -11.43
CA ALA A 55 5.05 -14.25 -12.19
C ALA A 55 4.70 -12.91 -12.87
N VAL A 56 3.53 -12.86 -13.52
CA VAL A 56 3.07 -11.66 -14.22
C VAL A 56 2.77 -10.52 -13.25
N ALA A 57 2.12 -10.81 -12.12
CA ALA A 57 1.82 -9.80 -11.10
C ALA A 57 3.11 -9.27 -10.46
N THR A 58 4.08 -10.14 -10.17
CA THR A 58 5.41 -9.78 -9.66
C THR A 58 6.15 -8.86 -10.63
N LEU A 59 6.09 -9.14 -11.95
CA LEU A 59 6.70 -8.30 -12.98
C LEU A 59 6.07 -6.91 -13.03
N VAL A 60 4.73 -6.85 -13.05
CA VAL A 60 3.99 -5.57 -13.08
C VAL A 60 4.30 -4.75 -11.82
N LEU A 61 4.34 -5.37 -10.65
CA LEU A 61 4.72 -4.70 -9.40
C LEU A 61 6.15 -4.15 -9.47
N GLY A 62 7.09 -4.90 -10.02
CA GLY A 62 8.46 -4.44 -10.26
C GLY A 62 8.50 -3.20 -11.18
N ALA A 63 7.76 -3.23 -12.28
CA ALA A 63 7.69 -2.09 -13.21
C ALA A 63 7.08 -0.84 -12.56
N LEU A 64 6.03 -1.00 -11.74
CA LEU A 64 5.42 0.09 -10.99
C LEU A 64 6.39 0.67 -9.95
N LEU A 65 7.13 -0.18 -9.25
CA LEU A 65 8.18 0.25 -8.31
C LEU A 65 9.30 1.02 -9.02
N SER A 66 9.75 0.55 -10.19
CA SER A 66 10.73 1.28 -11.01
C SER A 66 10.22 2.65 -11.43
N MET A 67 8.97 2.74 -11.90
CA MET A 67 8.33 4.02 -12.25
C MET A 67 8.26 4.96 -11.04
N ALA A 68 7.91 4.44 -9.86
CA ALA A 68 7.86 5.22 -8.63
C ALA A 68 9.25 5.76 -8.21
N MET A 69 10.30 4.95 -8.33
CA MET A 69 11.68 5.38 -8.05
C MET A 69 12.18 6.46 -9.02
N ILE A 70 11.81 6.35 -10.30
CA ILE A 70 12.13 7.38 -11.29
C ILE A 70 11.38 8.68 -10.92
N GLY A 71 10.08 8.59 -10.63
CA GLY A 71 9.27 9.73 -10.23
C GLY A 71 9.82 10.45 -9.00
N SER A 72 10.22 9.72 -7.95
CA SER A 72 10.78 10.33 -6.73
C SER A 72 12.11 11.04 -6.99
N SER A 73 12.95 10.51 -7.88
CA SER A 73 14.20 11.17 -8.30
C SER A 73 13.94 12.51 -8.99
N TYR A 74 12.92 12.57 -9.86
CA TYR A 74 12.54 13.84 -10.51
C TYR A 74 12.01 14.87 -9.52
N LEU A 75 11.21 14.47 -8.53
CA LEU A 75 10.72 15.41 -7.50
C LEU A 75 11.87 16.10 -6.75
N VAL A 76 12.85 15.34 -6.27
CA VAL A 76 14.01 15.92 -5.56
C VAL A 76 14.89 16.75 -6.50
N ARG A 77 15.04 16.32 -7.76
CA ARG A 77 15.78 17.09 -8.77
C ARG A 77 15.11 18.43 -9.03
N ASP A 78 13.80 18.45 -9.17
CA ASP A 78 13.03 19.66 -9.46
C ASP A 78 13.12 20.65 -8.28
N GLU A 79 13.03 20.18 -7.03
CA GLU A 79 13.27 21.01 -5.84
C GLU A 79 14.69 21.62 -5.84
N ARG A 80 15.71 20.83 -6.21
CA ARG A 80 17.10 21.32 -6.29
C ARG A 80 17.29 22.34 -7.41
N LEU A 81 16.65 22.15 -8.57
CA LEU A 81 16.70 23.09 -9.68
C LEU A 81 16.05 24.43 -9.31
N VAL A 82 14.90 24.40 -8.62
CA VAL A 82 14.21 25.61 -8.15
C VAL A 82 15.12 26.40 -7.19
N ASN A 83 15.76 25.73 -6.23
CA ASN A 83 16.67 26.39 -5.30
C ASN A 83 17.88 27.01 -6.01
N LEU A 84 18.43 26.34 -7.01
CA LEU A 84 19.56 26.86 -7.81
C LEU A 84 19.18 28.09 -8.64
N VAL A 85 17.97 28.11 -9.23
CA VAL A 85 17.48 29.28 -9.98
C VAL A 85 17.24 30.47 -9.05
N TRP A 86 16.73 30.22 -7.84
CA TRP A 86 16.58 31.26 -6.83
C TRP A 86 17.93 31.86 -6.40
N ASP A 87 18.96 31.02 -6.24
CA ASP A 87 20.32 31.45 -5.90
C ASP A 87 20.95 32.29 -7.02
N MET A 88 20.83 31.85 -8.29
CA MET A 88 21.37 32.58 -9.45
C MET A 88 20.64 33.89 -9.76
N GLY A 89 19.34 34.00 -9.44
CA GLY A 89 18.55 35.22 -9.65
C GLY A 89 18.60 36.22 -8.49
N GLY A 90 19.22 35.85 -7.37
CA GLY A 90 19.37 36.70 -6.19
C GLY A 90 20.52 37.70 -6.26
N ASP A 91 21.48 37.50 -7.17
CA ASP A 91 22.70 38.31 -7.29
C ASP A 91 22.56 39.57 -8.17
N ASP A 92 21.38 39.82 -8.74
CA ASP A 92 21.11 40.96 -9.65
C ASP A 92 20.49 42.20 -8.94
N GLN A 93 20.68 42.38 -7.62
CA GLN A 93 20.30 43.59 -6.86
C GLN A 93 21.46 44.18 -6.04
#